data_AF-A0A327ZEG5-F1
#
_entry.id   AF-A0A327ZEG5-F1
#
_cell.length_a   1.000
_cell.length_b   1.000
_cell.length_c   1.000
_cell.angle_alpha   90.00
_cell.angle_beta   90.00
_cell.angle_gamma   90.00
#
_symmetry.space_group_name_H-M   'P 1'
#
loop_
_entity.id
_entity.type
_entity.pdbx_description
1 polymer ?
#
loop_
_entity_poly.entity_id
_entity_poly.type
_entity_poly.pdbx_seq_one_letter_code
_entity_poly.pdbx_strand_id
1 'polypeptide(L)' 'MTRRRLGAWEIGAVMDDSLQAYTSGHTDGEARRHDQALADHPETGSDYRVGVVDGSVAAFQTELIAEVRRILGDPR' A
#
# COMPACT_ATOMS: atom_id res chain seq x y z
N MET A 1 34.22 -4.64 1.57
CA MET A 1 32.79 -4.69 1.96
C MET A 1 32.25 -6.08 1.64
N THR A 2 32.05 -6.91 2.66
CA THR A 2 31.55 -8.29 2.51
C THR A 2 30.03 -8.25 2.49
N ARG A 3 29.36 -8.65 1.40
CA ARG A 3 27.89 -8.84 1.41
C ARG A 3 27.57 -10.00 2.34
N ARG A 4 26.99 -9.71 3.50
CA ARG A 4 26.44 -10.72 4.41
C ARG A 4 25.29 -11.41 3.68
N ARG A 5 25.39 -12.73 3.51
CA ARG A 5 24.30 -13.55 2.95
C ARG A 5 23.25 -13.73 4.04
N LEU A 6 22.03 -13.25 3.81
CA LEU A 6 20.91 -13.44 4.72
C LEU A 6 20.50 -14.92 4.76
N GLY A 7 20.12 -15.40 5.94
CA GLY A 7 19.52 -16.73 6.10
C GLY A 7 18.07 -16.74 5.59
N ALA A 8 17.56 -17.90 5.19
CA ALA A 8 16.20 -18.03 4.64
C ALA A 8 15.09 -17.52 5.60
N TRP A 9 15.31 -17.65 6.91
CA TRP A 9 14.38 -17.15 7.94
C TRP A 9 14.45 -15.62 8.10
N GLU A 10 15.61 -15.00 7.92
CA GLU A 10 15.76 -13.52 7.89
C GLU A 10 15.05 -12.95 6.66
N ILE A 11 15.16 -13.62 5.50
CA ILE A 11 14.44 -13.23 4.27
C ILE A 11 12.92 -13.31 4.49
N GLY A 12 12.45 -14.36 5.16
CA GLY A 12 11.03 -14.53 5.47
C GLY A 12 10.48 -13.40 6.35
N ALA A 13 11.21 -13.00 7.40
CA ALA A 13 10.82 -11.90 8.28
C ALA A 13 10.78 -10.55 7.53
N VAL A 14 11.81 -10.25 6.73
CA VAL A 14 11.85 -9.02 5.92
C VAL A 14 10.67 -8.97 4.94
N MET A 15 10.34 -10.09 4.30
CA MET A 15 9.21 -10.17 3.37
C MET A 15 7.87 -9.92 4.07
N ASP A 16 7.69 -10.44 5.29
CA ASP A 16 6.46 -10.25 6.08
C ASP A 16 6.30 -8.78 6.49
N ASP A 17 7.37 -8.15 6.97
CA ASP A 17 7.38 -6.73 7.33
C ASP A 17 7.09 -5.83 6.12
N SER A 18 7.69 -6.11 4.96
CA SER A 18 7.40 -5.41 3.71
C SER A 18 5.95 -5.56 3.27
N LEU A 19 5.39 -6.77 3.34
CA LEU A 19 4.00 -7.02 2.96
C LEU A 19 3.01 -6.34 3.92
N GLN A 20 3.32 -6.34 5.22
CA GLN A 20 2.53 -5.64 6.23
C GLN A 20 2.56 -4.11 6.01
N ALA A 21 3.72 -3.54 5.72
CA ALA A 21 3.88 -2.13 5.43
C ALA A 21 3.09 -1.72 4.18
N TYR A 22 3.20 -2.51 3.09
CA TYR A 22 2.41 -2.34 1.89
C TYR A 22 0.90 -2.34 2.20
N THR A 23 0.44 -3.35 2.94
CA THR A 23 -0.99 -3.51 3.28
C THR A 23 -1.49 -2.32 4.10
N SER A 24 -0.71 -1.87 5.08
CA SER A 24 -1.04 -0.69 5.89
C SER A 24 -1.12 0.58 5.04
N GLY A 25 -0.17 0.76 4.13
CA GLY A 25 -0.17 1.83 3.16
C GLY A 25 -1.41 1.79 2.26
N HIS A 26 -1.77 0.60 1.76
CA HIS A 26 -2.96 0.43 0.91
C HIS A 26 -4.24 0.86 1.63
N THR A 27 -4.43 0.41 2.87
CA THR A 27 -5.58 0.84 3.68
C THR A 27 -5.59 2.34 3.95
N ASP A 28 -4.43 2.95 4.19
CA ASP A 28 -4.33 4.40 4.38
C ASP A 28 -4.64 5.17 3.09
N GLY A 29 -4.12 4.71 1.95
CA GLY A 29 -4.39 5.27 0.63
C GLY A 29 -5.87 5.23 0.27
N GLU A 30 -6.55 4.09 0.50
CA GLU A 30 -8.00 3.98 0.32
C GLU A 30 -8.77 4.99 1.18
N ALA A 31 -8.29 5.23 2.40
CA ALA A 31 -8.85 6.19 3.34
C ALA A 31 -8.41 7.65 3.09
N ARG A 32 -7.61 7.92 2.04
CA ARG A 32 -6.97 9.22 1.77
C ARG A 32 -6.16 9.77 2.94
N ARG A 33 -5.53 8.88 3.69
CA ARG A 33 -4.61 9.20 4.78
C ARG A 33 -3.18 8.89 4.34
N HIS A 34 -2.24 9.56 4.98
CA HIS A 34 -0.81 9.33 4.78
C HIS A 34 -0.11 9.53 6.12
N ASP A 35 0.42 8.46 6.68
CA ASP A 35 1.22 8.48 7.89
C ASP A 35 2.69 8.71 7.54
N GLN A 36 3.20 9.89 7.92
CA GLN A 36 4.57 10.29 7.64
C GLN A 36 5.60 9.40 8.37
N ALA A 37 5.29 8.92 9.58
CA ALA A 37 6.22 8.10 10.35
C ALA A 37 6.41 6.72 9.70
N LEU A 38 5.33 6.14 9.16
CA LEU A 38 5.40 4.89 8.40
C LEU A 38 6.11 5.10 7.05
N ALA A 39 5.82 6.21 6.36
CA ALA A 39 6.47 6.56 5.10
C ALA A 39 7.99 6.77 5.25
N ASP A 40 8.44 7.35 6.36
CA ASP A 40 9.86 7.62 6.61
C ASP A 40 10.61 6.43 7.23
N HIS A 41 9.94 5.30 7.46
CA HIS A 41 10.59 4.12 8.01
C HIS A 41 11.73 3.65 7.08
N PRO A 42 12.96 3.49 7.58
CA PRO A 42 14.14 3.28 6.72
C PRO A 42 14.13 1.95 5.97
N GLU A 43 13.44 0.93 6.51
CA GLU A 43 13.44 -0.43 5.94
C GLU A 43 12.19 -0.73 5.11
N THR A 44 11.03 -0.19 5.51
CA THR A 44 9.72 -0.55 4.94
C THR A 44 8.93 0.64 4.39
N GLY A 45 9.46 1.86 4.52
CA GLY A 45 8.79 3.08 4.08
C GLY A 45 8.57 3.13 2.57
N SER A 46 9.41 2.47 1.77
CA SER A 46 9.14 2.29 0.33
C SER A 46 7.89 1.47 0.08
N ASP A 47 7.73 0.35 0.79
CA ASP A 47 6.59 -0.56 0.62
C ASP A 47 5.29 0.11 1.07
N TYR A 48 5.33 0.83 2.21
CA TYR A 48 4.21 1.65 2.67
C TYR A 48 3.79 2.70 1.63
N ARG A 49 4.73 3.48 1.09
CA ARG A 49 4.42 4.52 0.09
C ARG A 49 3.82 3.95 -1.20
N VAL A 50 4.31 2.79 -1.65
CA VAL A 50 3.70 2.08 -2.80
C VAL A 50 2.26 1.70 -2.47
N GLY A 51 2.03 1.11 -1.29
CA GLY A 51 0.70 0.81 -0.78
C GLY A 51 -0.23 2.02 -0.81
N VAL A 52 0.21 3.17 -0.28
CA VAL A 52 -0.61 4.41 -0.26
C VAL A 52 -1.03 4.84 -1.66
N VAL A 53 -0.12 4.79 -2.64
CA VAL A 53 -0.43 5.16 -4.02
C VAL A 53 -1.45 4.19 -4.62
N ASP A 54 -1.22 2.88 -4.48
CA ASP A 54 -2.12 1.86 -5.01
C ASP A 54 -3.52 1.94 -4.38
N GLY A 55 -3.60 2.11 -3.05
CA GLY A 55 -4.86 2.28 -2.33
C GLY A 55 -5.60 3.55 -2.75
N SER A 56 -4.87 4.64 -3.02
CA SER A 56 -5.47 5.88 -3.53
C SER A 56 -6.06 5.68 -4.94
N VAL A 57 -5.37 4.91 -5.79
CA VAL A 57 -5.87 4.53 -7.12
C VAL A 57 -7.11 3.63 -7.00
N ALA A 58 -7.11 2.66 -6.08
CA ALA A 58 -8.26 1.79 -5.82
C ALA A 58 -9.48 2.59 -5.39
N ALA A 59 -9.34 3.52 -4.44
CA ALA A 59 -10.42 4.42 -4.03
C ALA A 59 -10.97 5.25 -5.19
N PHE A 60 -10.08 5.83 -6.01
CA PHE A 60 -10.48 6.55 -7.21
C PHE A 60 -11.26 5.68 -8.21
N GLN A 61 -10.80 4.45 -8.46
CA GLN A 61 -11.48 3.51 -9.36
C GLN A 61 -12.88 3.17 -8.86
N THR A 62 -13.04 2.92 -7.55
CA THR A 62 -14.34 2.67 -6.93
C THR A 62 -15.30 3.85 -7.14
N GLU A 63 -14.83 5.07 -6.89
CA GLU A 63 -15.63 6.28 -7.05
C GLU A 63 -15.98 6.55 -8.53
N LEU A 64 -15.03 6.33 -9.44
CA LEU A 64 -15.26 6.47 -10.88
C LEU A 64 -16.34 5.49 -11.37
N ILE A 65 -16.27 4.23 -10.95
CA ILE A 65 -17.26 3.22 -11.31
C ILE A 65 -18.64 3.61 -10.76
N ALA A 66 -18.71 4.04 -9.49
CA ALA A 66 -19.95 4.51 -8.88
C ALA A 66 -20.55 5.70 -9.65
N GLU A 67 -19.73 6.63 -10.09
CA GLU A 67 -20.16 7.80 -10.86
C GLU A 67 -20.64 7.43 -12.26
N VAL A 68 -19.93 6.55 -12.97
CA VAL A 68 -20.35 6.04 -14.29
C VAL A 68 -21.70 5.33 -14.17
N ARG A 69 -21.87 4.49 -13.14
CA ARG A 69 -23.12 3.80 -12.80
C ARG A 69 -24.27 4.78 -12.57
N ARG A 70 -24.03 5.84 -11.80
CA ARG A 70 -24.98 6.93 -11.57
C ARG A 70 -25.42 7.61 -12.87
N ILE A 71 -24.48 7.90 -13.77
CA ILE A 71 -24.75 8.51 -15.09
C ILE A 71 -25.60 7.59 -15.97
N LEU A 72 -25.35 6.27 -15.93
CA LEU A 72 -26.13 5.28 -16.67
C LEU A 72 -27.49 4.94 -16.04
N GLY A 73 -27.77 5.46 -14.84
CA GLY A 73 -29.01 5.18 -14.11
C GLY A 73 -29.05 3.82 -13.41
N ASP A 74 -27.90 3.18 -13.19
CA ASP A 74 -27.78 1.89 -12.50
C ASP A 74 -26.98 2.04 -11.19
N PRO A 75 -27.63 2.29 -10.04
CA PRO A 75 -26.94 2.66 -8.80
C PRO A 75 -26.38 1.47 -7.99
N ARG A 76 -26.35 0.24 -8.52
CA ARG A 76 -25.94 -0.97 -7.78
C ARG A 76 -24.50 -1.40 -8.09
#